data_AF-A0A2V9UX95-F1
#
_entry.id   AF-A0A2V9UX95-F1
#
_cell.length_a   1.000
_cell.length_b   1.000
_cell.length_c   1.000
_cell.angle_alpha   90.00
_cell.angle_beta   90.00
_cell.angle_gamma   90.00
#
_symmetry.space_group_name_H-M   'P 1'
#
loop_
_entity.id
_entity.type
_entity.pdbx_description
1 polymer ?
#
loop_
_entity_poly.entity_id
_entity_poly.type
_entity_poly.pdbx_seq_one_letter_code
_entity_poly.pdbx_strand_id
1 'polypeptide(L)'
;PDVLAPLKLHYLRWILFPIDGVTYFMYQGIFDTDFDKYTEDAVALFGAAGVRTVFENLEGFPMDWQTNPEAFVKFVREHQCPSFMEYGEYPFVSADEIKKALNVKSALSNMLDQMQ
;
A
#
# COMPACT_ATOMS: atom_id res chain seq x y z
N PRO A 1 11.33 4.56 11.62
CA PRO A 1 10.28 3.59 11.22
C PRO A 1 10.19 3.56 9.70
N ASP A 2 11.20 2.91 9.10
CA ASP A 2 11.47 2.98 7.66
C ASP A 2 11.32 1.61 7.00
N VAL A 3 11.03 0.59 7.80
CA VAL A 3 10.86 -0.79 7.33
C VAL A 3 9.73 -0.89 6.30
N LEU A 4 8.62 -0.15 6.48
CA LEU A 4 7.51 -0.16 5.52
C LEU A 4 7.68 0.83 4.35
N ALA A 5 8.73 1.66 4.36
CA ALA A 5 8.93 2.70 3.35
C ALA A 5 9.05 2.16 1.90
N PRO A 6 9.62 0.96 1.65
CA PRO A 6 9.65 0.37 0.30
C PRO A 6 8.25 0.12 -0.29
N LEU A 7 7.25 -0.16 0.54
CA LEU A 7 5.90 -0.50 0.09
C LEU A 7 5.12 0.69 -0.49
N LYS A 8 5.64 1.92 -0.35
CA LYS A 8 5.01 3.17 -0.83
C LYS A 8 3.52 3.30 -0.45
N LEU A 9 3.21 2.85 0.76
CA LEU A 9 1.86 2.87 1.32
C LEU A 9 1.40 4.31 1.57
N HIS A 10 0.24 4.65 1.00
CA HIS A 10 -0.45 5.92 1.26
C HIS A 10 -1.38 5.76 2.45
N TYR A 11 -2.12 4.66 2.44
CA TYR A 11 -3.19 4.43 3.39
C TYR A 11 -3.49 2.94 3.49
N LEU A 12 -3.71 2.46 4.72
CA LEU A 12 -4.21 1.12 5.00
C LEU A 12 -5.38 1.22 5.97
N ARG A 13 -6.43 0.44 5.71
CA ARG A 13 -7.61 0.36 6.57
C ARG A 13 -8.06 -1.08 6.76
N TRP A 14 -8.34 -1.41 8.00
CA TRP A 14 -8.96 -2.66 8.41
C TRP A 14 -10.31 -2.33 9.01
N ILE A 15 -11.37 -2.83 8.41
CA ILE A 15 -12.75 -2.55 8.81
C ILE A 15 -13.45 -3.86 9.11
N LEU A 16 -14.10 -3.93 10.27
CA LEU A 16 -15.12 -4.94 10.55
C LEU A 16 -16.49 -4.29 10.41
N PHE A 17 -17.39 -4.89 9.63
CA PHE A 17 -18.73 -4.34 9.39
C PHE A 17 -19.76 -5.45 9.23
N PRO A 18 -20.98 -5.28 9.79
CA PRO A 18 -22.02 -6.30 9.70
C PRO A 18 -22.79 -6.21 8.38
N ILE A 19 -23.14 -7.36 7.80
CA ILE A 19 -24.12 -7.51 6.70
C ILE A 19 -25.06 -8.64 7.11
N ASP A 20 -26.36 -8.36 7.21
CA ASP A 20 -27.40 -9.35 7.57
C ASP A 20 -27.09 -10.18 8.83
N GLY A 21 -26.45 -9.56 9.83
CA GLY A 21 -26.08 -10.20 11.10
C GLY A 21 -24.76 -10.99 11.07
N VAL A 22 -24.08 -11.04 9.93
CA VAL A 22 -22.75 -11.64 9.77
C VAL A 22 -21.68 -10.54 9.74
N THR A 23 -20.61 -10.69 10.52
CA THR A 23 -19.50 -9.74 10.54
C THR A 23 -18.52 -10.03 9.41
N TYR A 24 -18.31 -9.06 8.53
CA TYR A 24 -17.33 -9.09 7.45
C TYR A 24 -16.09 -8.29 7.81
N PHE A 25 -14.96 -8.72 7.26
CA PHE A 25 -13.69 -8.00 7.33
C PHE A 25 -13.32 -7.47 5.95
N MET A 26 -13.02 -6.17 5.87
CA MET A 26 -12.50 -5.54 4.67
C MET A 26 -11.13 -4.93 4.96
N TYR A 27 -10.19 -5.28 4.09
CA TYR A 27 -8.88 -4.64 4.00
C TYR A 27 -8.88 -3.70 2.79
N GLN A 28 -8.50 -2.44 3.01
CA GLN A 28 -8.29 -1.46 1.95
C GLN A 28 -6.85 -0.98 2.02
N GLY A 29 -6.13 -1.06 0.90
CA GLY A 29 -4.80 -0.50 0.76
C GLY A 29 -4.71 0.40 -0.45
N ILE A 30 -4.10 1.58 -0.27
CA ILE A 30 -3.74 2.50 -1.35
C ILE A 30 -2.21 2.65 -1.31
N PHE A 31 -1.57 2.44 -2.46
CA PHE A 31 -0.13 2.49 -2.62
C PHE A 31 0.24 3.02 -4.01
N ASP A 32 1.42 3.64 -4.13
CA ASP A 32 1.89 4.28 -5.38
C ASP A 32 2.58 3.30 -6.35
N THR A 33 2.62 2.02 -6.02
CA THR A 33 3.36 1.01 -6.80
C THR A 33 2.43 0.04 -7.50
N ASP A 34 2.98 -0.70 -8.47
CA ASP A 34 2.23 -1.76 -9.13
C ASP A 34 1.85 -2.85 -8.13
N PHE A 35 0.67 -3.45 -8.31
CA PHE A 35 0.14 -4.44 -7.38
C PHE A 35 1.07 -5.65 -7.20
N ASP A 36 1.66 -6.17 -8.28
CA ASP A 36 2.55 -7.34 -8.21
C ASP A 36 3.81 -6.96 -7.43
N LYS A 37 4.38 -5.80 -7.75
CA LYS A 37 5.55 -5.28 -7.03
C LYS A 37 5.26 -5.06 -5.55
N TYR A 38 4.09 -4.52 -5.20
CA TYR A 38 3.68 -4.39 -3.80
C TYR A 38 3.66 -5.75 -3.10
N THR A 39 3.06 -6.76 -3.72
CA THR A 39 2.96 -8.09 -3.11
C THR A 39 4.31 -8.77 -2.94
N GLU A 40 5.21 -8.66 -3.92
CA GLU A 40 6.58 -9.17 -3.83
C GLU A 40 7.36 -8.49 -2.69
N ASP A 41 7.35 -7.15 -2.67
CA ASP A 41 8.01 -6.36 -1.64
C ASP A 41 7.41 -6.66 -0.26
N ALA A 42 6.09 -6.87 -0.15
CA ALA A 42 5.42 -7.21 1.09
C ALA A 42 5.85 -8.59 1.62
N VAL A 43 5.91 -9.62 0.77
CA VAL A 43 6.37 -10.95 1.18
C VAL A 43 7.83 -10.91 1.65
N ALA A 44 8.70 -10.25 0.88
CA ALA A 44 10.10 -10.08 1.23
C ALA A 44 10.28 -9.34 2.56
N LEU A 45 9.52 -8.26 2.75
CA LEU A 45 9.59 -7.43 3.96
C LEU A 45 9.08 -8.16 5.20
N PHE A 46 7.91 -8.81 5.10
CA PHE A 46 7.33 -9.52 6.23
C PHE A 46 8.16 -10.73 6.64
N GLY A 47 8.74 -11.44 5.65
CA GLY A 47 9.72 -12.50 5.90
C GLY A 47 10.95 -11.99 6.64
N ALA A 48 11.56 -10.89 6.16
CA ALA A 48 12.74 -10.30 6.79
C ALA A 48 12.47 -9.71 8.19
N ALA A 49 11.26 -9.18 8.42
CA ALA A 49 10.86 -8.59 9.69
C ALA A 49 10.35 -9.62 10.71
N GLY A 50 10.15 -10.89 10.31
CA GLY A 50 9.55 -11.92 11.15
C GLY A 50 8.10 -11.64 11.54
N VAL A 51 7.40 -10.81 10.78
CA VAL A 51 6.02 -10.37 11.07
C VAL A 51 5.05 -11.31 10.37
N ARG A 52 4.13 -11.91 11.14
CA ARG A 52 3.00 -12.66 10.57
C ARG A 52 1.97 -11.68 10.05
N THR A 53 1.45 -11.92 8.85
CA THR A 53 0.46 -11.04 8.25
C THR A 53 -0.92 -11.28 8.83
N VAL A 54 -1.73 -10.22 8.95
CA VAL A 54 -3.13 -10.31 9.37
C VAL A 54 -3.97 -11.15 8.40
N PHE A 55 -3.51 -11.30 7.14
CA PHE A 55 -4.18 -12.10 6.12
C PHE A 55 -4.28 -13.58 6.47
N GLU A 56 -3.44 -14.10 7.36
CA GLU A 56 -3.54 -15.49 7.85
C GLU A 56 -4.85 -15.80 8.60
N ASN A 57 -5.63 -14.77 8.95
CA ASN A 57 -6.96 -14.92 9.55
C ASN A 57 -8.08 -14.97 8.50
N LEU A 58 -7.76 -14.81 7.20
CA LEU A 58 -8.74 -14.88 6.13
C LEU A 58 -9.04 -16.34 5.77
N GLU A 59 -10.30 -16.60 5.47
CA GLU A 59 -10.73 -17.90 4.95
C GLU A 59 -10.03 -18.21 3.62
N GLY A 60 -9.42 -19.39 3.51
CA GLY A 60 -8.73 -19.83 2.30
C GLY A 60 -7.35 -19.22 2.05
N PHE A 61 -6.83 -18.40 2.98
CA PHE A 61 -5.50 -17.81 2.82
C PHE A 61 -4.40 -18.89 2.80
N PRO A 62 -3.43 -18.84 1.86
CA PRO A 62 -2.34 -19.80 1.80
C PRO A 62 -1.40 -19.64 3.00
N MET A 63 -1.33 -20.64 3.87
CA MET A 63 -0.45 -20.60 5.05
C MET A 63 1.03 -20.81 4.72
N ASP A 64 1.34 -21.31 3.52
CA ASP A 64 2.68 -21.46 2.97
C ASP A 64 3.20 -20.20 2.24
N TRP A 65 2.48 -19.07 2.34
CA TRP A 65 2.77 -17.80 1.64
C TRP A 65 4.22 -17.30 1.78
N GLN A 66 4.89 -17.59 2.90
CA GLN A 66 6.27 -17.16 3.15
C GLN A 66 7.29 -17.85 2.23
N THR A 67 7.00 -19.11 1.87
CA THR A 67 7.83 -19.92 0.96
C THR A 67 7.23 -20.03 -0.43
N ASN A 68 6.00 -19.55 -0.61
CA ASN A 68 5.23 -19.62 -1.84
C ASN A 68 4.57 -18.26 -2.15
N PRO A 69 5.35 -17.26 -2.61
CA PRO A 69 4.81 -15.93 -2.94
C PRO A 69 3.71 -15.99 -4.01
N GLU A 70 3.79 -16.94 -4.95
CA GLU A 70 2.81 -17.11 -6.02
C GLU A 70 1.40 -17.42 -5.46
N ALA A 71 1.31 -18.25 -4.43
CA ALA A 71 0.03 -18.55 -3.77
C ALA A 71 -0.57 -17.28 -3.14
N PHE A 72 0.26 -16.45 -2.51
CA PHE A 72 -0.19 -15.17 -1.96
C PHE A 72 -0.73 -14.23 -3.05
N VAL A 73 0.04 -14.03 -4.12
CA VAL A 73 -0.36 -13.18 -5.26
C VAL A 73 -1.66 -13.68 -5.86
N LYS A 74 -1.77 -15.00 -6.09
CA LYS A 74 -2.99 -15.62 -6.60
C LYS A 74 -4.18 -15.36 -5.69
N PHE A 75 -4.04 -15.60 -4.37
CA PHE A 75 -5.11 -15.37 -3.42
C PHE A 75 -5.61 -13.93 -3.45
N VAL A 76 -4.70 -12.95 -3.38
CA VAL A 76 -5.12 -11.55 -3.38
C VAL A 76 -5.72 -11.16 -4.74
N ARG A 77 -5.23 -11.68 -5.87
CA ARG A 77 -5.82 -11.42 -7.19
C ARG A 77 -7.23 -12.00 -7.36
N GLU A 78 -7.52 -13.15 -6.77
CA GLU A 78 -8.84 -13.79 -6.81
C GLU A 78 -9.87 -13.10 -5.90
N HIS A 79 -9.39 -12.45 -4.83
CA HIS A 79 -10.25 -11.84 -3.81
C HIS A 79 -10.27 -10.31 -3.83
N GLN A 80 -9.39 -9.66 -4.61
CA GLN A 80 -9.41 -8.21 -4.76
C GLN A 80 -10.68 -7.77 -5.48
N CYS A 81 -11.23 -6.66 -5.01
CA CYS A 81 -12.35 -5.98 -5.66
C CYS A 81 -11.86 -4.58 -6.07
N PRO A 82 -11.71 -4.29 -7.37
CA PRO A 82 -11.29 -2.97 -7.81
C PRO A 82 -12.35 -1.94 -7.42
N SER A 83 -11.92 -0.78 -6.94
CA SER A 83 -12.86 0.31 -6.69
C SER A 83 -13.46 0.76 -8.03
N PHE A 84 -14.78 0.94 -8.07
CA PHE A 84 -15.45 1.44 -9.27
C PHE A 84 -15.14 2.93 -9.54
N MET A 85 -14.70 3.67 -8.52
CA MET A 85 -14.34 5.08 -8.61
C MET A 85 -13.27 5.41 -7.57
N GLU A 86 -12.21 6.07 -8.02
CA GLU A 86 -11.12 6.54 -7.18
C GLU A 86 -10.87 8.01 -7.49
N TYR A 87 -10.61 8.81 -6.47
CA TYR A 87 -10.19 10.20 -6.62
C TYR A 87 -8.71 10.31 -6.25
N GLY A 88 -7.88 10.63 -7.24
CA GLY A 88 -6.50 11.04 -7.03
C GLY A 88 -6.36 12.51 -7.40
N GLU A 89 -5.99 13.36 -6.45
CA GLU A 89 -5.71 14.78 -6.72
C GLU A 89 -4.53 14.94 -7.70
N TYR A 90 -3.58 14.00 -7.64
CA TYR A 90 -2.39 13.97 -8.47
C TYR A 90 -2.10 12.53 -8.97
N PRO A 91 -2.85 12.02 -9.96
CA PRO A 91 -2.86 10.58 -10.31
C PRO A 91 -1.58 10.05 -10.97
N PHE A 92 -0.65 10.92 -11.36
CA PHE A 92 0.58 10.55 -12.08
C PHE A 92 1.86 10.92 -11.34
N VAL A 93 1.75 11.36 -10.09
CA VAL A 93 2.92 11.70 -9.27
C VAL A 93 2.76 11.12 -7.89
N SER A 94 3.81 10.45 -7.44
CA SER A 94 3.89 9.89 -6.09
C SER A 94 3.93 10.97 -5.03
N ALA A 95 3.54 10.62 -3.79
CA ALA A 95 3.68 11.53 -2.66
C ALA A 95 5.15 11.98 -2.44
N ASP A 96 6.12 11.12 -2.77
CA ASP A 96 7.54 11.46 -2.71
C ASP A 96 7.94 12.48 -3.77
N GLU A 97 7.42 12.37 -5.00
CA GLU A 97 7.65 13.35 -6.07
C GLU A 97 7.03 14.70 -5.72
N ILE A 98 5.83 14.71 -5.14
CA ILE A 98 5.18 15.94 -4.67
C ILE A 98 6.06 16.63 -3.61
N LYS A 99 6.55 15.89 -2.61
CA LYS A 99 7.45 16.44 -1.58
C LYS A 99 8.73 17.02 -2.17
N LYS A 100 9.35 16.30 -3.12
CA LYS A 100 10.55 16.78 -3.83
C LYS A 100 10.26 18.06 -4.60
N ALA A 101 9.14 18.12 -5.33
CA ALA A 101 8.74 19.30 -6.10
C ALA A 101 8.47 20.51 -5.18
N LEU A 102 7.83 20.30 -4.03
CA LEU A 102 7.61 21.35 -3.03
C LEU A 102 8.92 21.89 -2.45
N ASN A 103 9.89 21.01 -2.19
CA ASN A 103 11.22 21.44 -1.72
C ASN A 103 11.96 22.28 -2.77
N VAL A 104 11.95 21.86 -4.03
CA VAL A 104 12.55 22.61 -5.14
C VAL A 104 11.88 23.98 -5.29
N LYS A 105 10.55 24.02 -5.25
CA LYS A 105 9.77 25.27 -5.30
C LYS A 105 10.19 26.20 -4.17
N SER A 106 10.23 25.71 -2.93
CA SER A 106 10.59 26.53 -1.77
C SER A 106 12.01 27.09 -1.87
N ALA A 107 12.98 26.26 -2.28
CA ALA A 107 14.36 26.70 -2.44
C ALA A 107 14.50 27.78 -3.54
N LEU A 108 13.81 27.61 -4.67
CA LEU A 108 13.83 28.58 -5.76
C LEU A 108 13.15 29.90 -5.38
N SER A 109 12.01 29.85 -4.68
CA SER A 109 11.34 31.04 -4.16
C SER A 109 12.25 31.82 -3.22
N ASN A 110 12.88 31.14 -2.25
CA ASN A 110 13.82 31.80 -1.32
C ASN A 110 15.00 32.46 -2.05
N MET A 111 15.53 31.81 -3.09
CA MET A 111 16.61 32.38 -3.90
C MET A 111 16.15 33.66 -4.61
N LEU A 112 14.96 33.64 -5.23
CA LEU A 112 14.40 34.80 -5.93
C LEU A 112 14.12 35.98 -4.98
N ASP A 113 13.62 35.69 -3.77
CA ASP A 113 13.36 36.71 -2.76
C ASP A 113 14.65 37.40 -2.28
N GLN A 114 15.77 36.67 -2.20
CA GLN A 114 17.08 37.24 -1.84
C GLN A 114 17.73 38.07 -2.97
N MET A 115 17.19 38.02 -4.18
CA MET A 115 17.70 38.77 -5.34
C MET A 115 16.97 40.10 -5.58
N GLN A 116 15.98 40.44 -4.75
CA GLN A 116 15.27 41.73 -4.75
C GLN A 116 15.93 42.72 -3.79
#